data_AF-A0A820TX50-F1
#
_entry.id   AF-A0A820TX50-F1
#
_cell.length_a   1.000
_cell.length_b   1.000
_cell.length_c   1.000
_cell.angle_alpha   90.00
_cell.angle_beta   90.00
_cell.angle_gamma   90.00
#
_symmetry.space_group_name_H-M   'P 1'
#
loop_
_entity.id
_entity.type
_entity.pdbx_description
1 polymer ?
#
loop_
_entity_poly.entity_id
_entity_poly.type
_entity_poly.pdbx_seq_one_letter_code
_entity_poly.pdbx_strand_id
1 'polypeptide(L)'
;LDRADANNLKVVTVVATRGRGAEISEEISYTDTKVIGNGSFGVVYQAKIVHSNEQVAIKKVLQDKRFKNRELQIMKRLDHQNIVQLKFFFFSSGDKSKEEVYLNLVLEFVPETVYRVARHYTKQKQTIPLLYVKV
;
A
#
# COMPACT_ATOMS: atom_id res chain seq x y z
N LEU A 1 -18.62 -28.98 -13.79
CA LEU A 1 -17.98 -28.70 -12.48
C LEU A 1 -16.99 -27.59 -12.73
N ASP A 2 -17.42 -26.35 -12.54
CA ASP A 2 -16.60 -25.25 -12.07
C ASP A 2 -17.58 -24.15 -11.71
N ARG A 3 -18.00 -24.18 -10.44
CA ARG A 3 -18.73 -23.09 -9.82
C ARG A 3 -17.76 -21.91 -9.85
N ALA A 4 -18.09 -20.91 -10.65
CA ALA A 4 -17.54 -19.59 -10.46
C ALA A 4 -17.93 -19.18 -9.03
N ASP A 5 -17.00 -19.31 -8.10
CA ASP A 5 -17.10 -18.72 -6.78
C ASP A 5 -17.16 -17.22 -6.99
N ALA A 6 -18.37 -16.69 -7.06
CA ALA A 6 -18.66 -15.28 -6.89
C ALA A 6 -18.24 -14.92 -5.45
N ASN A 7 -16.93 -14.78 -5.23
CA ASN A 7 -16.39 -14.27 -4.00
C ASN A 7 -17.02 -12.89 -3.81
N ASN A 8 -17.86 -12.79 -2.80
CA ASN A 8 -18.45 -11.56 -2.32
C ASN A 8 -17.32 -10.74 -1.68
N LEU A 9 -16.43 -10.21 -2.52
CA LEU A 9 -15.26 -9.48 -2.12
C LEU A 9 -15.72 -8.18 -1.50
N LYS A 10 -15.59 -8.08 -0.18
CA LYS A 10 -16.03 -6.93 0.61
C LYS A 10 -15.41 -5.65 0.04
N VAL A 11 -16.24 -4.85 -0.64
CA VAL A 11 -15.87 -3.54 -1.12
C VAL A 11 -15.81 -2.58 0.07
N VAL A 12 -14.70 -1.85 0.18
CA VAL A 12 -14.51 -0.80 1.16
C VAL A 12 -14.44 0.52 0.42
N THR A 13 -15.29 1.46 0.84
CA THR A 13 -15.35 2.82 0.29
C THR A 13 -14.92 3.83 1.35
N VAL A 14 -14.03 4.73 0.99
CA VAL A 14 -13.49 5.77 1.86
C VAL A 14 -13.36 7.09 1.11
N VAL A 15 -13.44 8.19 1.85
CA VAL A 15 -13.03 9.51 1.34
C VAL A 15 -11.52 9.64 1.57
N ALA A 16 -10.76 9.77 0.49
CA ALA A 16 -9.31 9.86 0.53
C ALA A 16 -8.80 11.10 -0.20
N THR A 17 -7.73 11.70 0.33
CA THR A 17 -7.09 12.86 -0.28
C THR A 17 -6.01 12.39 -1.24
N ARG A 18 -5.95 13.02 -2.43
CA ARG A 18 -4.89 12.74 -3.41
C ARG A 18 -3.50 13.00 -2.81
N GLY A 19 -2.58 12.09 -3.11
CA GLY A 19 -1.19 12.16 -2.68
C GLY A 19 -0.38 13.23 -3.41
N ARG A 20 -0.81 13.60 -4.63
CA ARG A 20 -0.17 14.60 -5.50
C ARG A 20 -1.15 15.71 -5.89
N GLY A 21 -0.60 16.88 -6.17
CA GLY A 21 -1.35 18.03 -6.67
C GLY A 21 -2.13 18.76 -5.55
N ALA A 22 -3.22 19.42 -5.93
CA ALA A 22 -4.11 20.08 -4.99
C ALA A 22 -4.70 19.06 -3.99
N GLU A 23 -4.93 19.49 -2.75
CA GLU A 23 -5.55 18.67 -1.70
C GLU A 23 -7.05 18.46 -1.98
N ILE A 24 -7.30 17.62 -2.98
CA ILE A 24 -8.64 17.21 -3.39
C ILE A 24 -8.92 15.88 -2.71
N SER A 25 -10.01 15.85 -1.95
CA SER A 25 -10.55 14.62 -1.37
C SER A 25 -11.63 14.07 -2.30
N GLU A 26 -11.55 12.77 -2.59
CA GLU A 26 -12.52 12.07 -3.42
C GLU A 26 -12.84 10.70 -2.83
N GLU A 27 -13.99 10.16 -3.23
CA GLU A 27 -14.39 8.82 -2.84
C GLU A 27 -13.60 7.78 -3.65
N ILE A 28 -12.95 6.85 -2.95
CA ILE A 28 -12.30 5.69 -3.55
C ILE A 28 -12.88 4.41 -2.97
N SER A 29 -13.08 3.42 -3.84
CA SER A 29 -13.49 2.08 -3.46
C SER A 29 -12.39 1.07 -3.80
N TYR A 30 -12.09 0.18 -2.86
CA TYR A 30 -11.12 -0.89 -3.03
C TYR A 30 -11.64 -2.22 -2.49
N THR A 31 -11.07 -3.30 -2.98
CA THR A 31 -11.44 -4.68 -2.64
C THR A 31 -10.20 -5.58 -2.57
N ASP A 32 -10.38 -6.89 -2.45
CA ASP A 32 -9.30 -7.89 -2.45
C ASP A 32 -8.21 -7.63 -1.38
N THR A 33 -8.63 -7.14 -0.21
CA THR A 33 -7.68 -6.73 0.83
C THR A 33 -6.98 -7.93 1.45
N LYS A 34 -5.65 -8.00 1.32
CA LYS A 34 -4.80 -9.08 1.86
C LYS A 34 -3.58 -8.50 2.57
N VAL A 35 -3.25 -9.00 3.77
CA VAL A 35 -2.00 -8.62 4.46
C VAL A 35 -0.79 -9.16 3.68
N ILE A 36 0.16 -8.28 3.36
CA ILE A 36 1.41 -8.62 2.66
C ILE A 36 2.67 -8.27 3.46
N GLY A 37 2.54 -7.51 4.54
CA GLY A 37 3.67 -7.19 5.41
C GLY A 37 3.21 -6.73 6.79
N ASN A 38 3.98 -7.11 7.81
CA ASN A 38 3.82 -6.64 9.18
C ASN A 38 5.18 -6.09 9.64
N GLY A 39 5.17 -4.86 10.15
CA GLY A 39 6.37 -4.22 10.71
C GLY A 39 6.06 -3.59 12.06
N SER A 40 7.10 -3.06 12.71
CA SER A 40 6.96 -2.34 13.99
C SER A 40 6.00 -1.16 13.90
N PHE A 41 5.91 -0.52 12.73
CA PHE A 41 5.13 0.70 12.52
C PHE A 41 3.68 0.44 12.08
N GLY A 42 3.31 -0.80 11.75
CA GLY A 42 1.96 -1.12 11.29
C GLY A 42 1.90 -2.25 10.28
N VAL A 43 0.80 -2.28 9.54
CA VAL A 43 0.45 -3.38 8.63
C VAL A 43 0.35 -2.84 7.20
N VAL A 44 0.86 -3.61 6.25
CA VAL A 44 0.73 -3.33 4.81
C VAL A 44 -0.22 -4.34 4.20
N TYR A 45 -1.23 -3.82 3.50
CA TYR A 45 -2.20 -4.60 2.75
C TYR A 45 -1.97 -4.43 1.25
N GLN A 46 -2.14 -5.49 0.48
CA GLN A 46 -2.46 -5.41 -0.93
C GLN A 46 -3.96 -5.21 -1.07
N ALA A 47 -4.38 -4.36 -2.01
CA ALA A 47 -5.78 -4.20 -2.38
C ALA A 47 -5.89 -3.87 -3.87
N LYS A 48 -7.12 -3.87 -4.39
CA LYS A 48 -7.44 -3.52 -5.77
C LYS A 48 -8.43 -2.37 -5.82
N ILE A 49 -8.10 -1.29 -6.52
CA ILE A 49 -9.02 -0.17 -6.77
C ILE A 49 -10.13 -0.63 -7.71
N VAL A 50 -11.39 -0.41 -7.34
CA VAL A 50 -12.54 -0.97 -8.06
C VAL A 50 -12.68 -0.39 -9.47
N HIS A 51 -12.62 0.93 -9.62
CA HIS A 51 -12.89 1.58 -10.91
C HIS A 51 -11.77 1.36 -11.94
N SER A 52 -10.50 1.32 -11.51
CA SER A 52 -9.34 1.20 -12.41
C SER A 52 -8.78 -0.22 -12.48
N ASN A 53 -9.25 -1.13 -11.64
CA ASN A 53 -8.66 -2.45 -11.41
C ASN A 53 -7.18 -2.43 -10.99
N GLU A 54 -6.66 -1.27 -10.61
CA GLU A 54 -5.25 -1.11 -10.25
C GLU A 54 -4.93 -1.76 -8.89
N GLN A 55 -3.81 -2.48 -8.82
CA GLN A 55 -3.29 -2.99 -7.54
C GLN A 55 -2.56 -1.90 -6.76
N VAL A 56 -2.84 -1.82 -5.47
CA VAL A 56 -2.24 -0.84 -4.55
C VAL A 56 -1.74 -1.50 -3.28
N ALA A 57 -0.77 -0.86 -2.63
CA ALA A 57 -0.34 -1.19 -1.28
C ALA A 57 -0.90 -0.15 -0.30
N ILE A 58 -1.66 -0.59 0.71
CA ILE A 58 -2.19 0.28 1.76
C ILE A 58 -1.39 0.05 3.03
N LYS A 59 -0.56 1.03 3.41
CA LYS A 59 0.20 1.02 4.67
C LYS A 59 -0.64 1.70 5.76
N LYS A 60 -1.16 0.91 6.71
CA LYS A 60 -1.94 1.37 7.86
C LYS A 60 -1.03 1.53 9.08
N VAL A 61 -0.93 2.77 9.58
CA VAL A 61 -0.03 3.16 10.68
C VAL A 61 -0.84 3.82 11.78
N LEU A 62 -0.62 3.44 13.04
CA LEU A 62 -1.23 4.11 14.18
C LEU A 62 -0.69 5.55 14.27
N GLN A 63 -1.59 6.53 14.30
CA GLN A 63 -1.22 7.93 14.38
C GLN A 63 -1.07 8.35 15.85
N ASP A 64 0.15 8.73 16.25
CA ASP A 64 0.34 9.43 17.52
C ASP A 64 -0.30 10.83 17.39
N LYS A 65 -1.26 11.13 18.26
CA LYS A 65 -2.00 12.41 18.27
C LYS A 65 -1.09 13.61 18.53
N ARG A 66 0.06 13.40 19.16
CA ARG A 66 1.01 14.45 19.54
C ARG A 66 1.93 14.87 18.39
N PHE A 67 2.06 14.04 17.35
CA PHE A 67 3.03 14.26 16.29
C PHE A 67 2.40 14.08 14.91
N LYS A 68 2.77 14.95 13.97
CA LYS A 68 2.45 14.73 12.55
C LYS A 68 3.32 13.62 11.99
N ASN A 69 2.74 12.77 11.16
CA ASN A 69 3.49 11.70 10.50
C ASN A 69 4.44 12.27 9.44
N ARG A 70 5.75 12.12 9.66
CA ARG A 70 6.80 12.62 8.75
C ARG A 70 6.79 11.89 7.40
N GLU A 71 6.42 10.61 7.38
CA GLU A 71 6.37 9.79 6.16
C GLU A 71 5.40 10.39 5.16
N LEU A 72 4.18 10.75 5.57
CA LEU A 72 3.21 11.43 4.70
C LEU A 72 3.78 12.72 4.10
N GLN A 73 4.41 13.56 4.94
CA GLN A 73 4.96 14.84 4.49
C GLN A 73 6.08 14.67 3.46
N ILE A 74 6.91 13.64 3.62
CA ILE A 74 7.96 13.30 2.66
C ILE A 74 7.33 12.76 1.37
N MET A 75 6.43 11.78 1.47
CA MET A 75 5.83 11.11 0.32
C MET A 75 5.04 12.07 -0.60
N LYS A 76 4.40 13.11 -0.05
CA LYS A 76 3.72 14.15 -0.85
C LYS A 76 4.68 14.98 -1.72
N ARG A 77 5.98 14.97 -1.44
CA ARG A 77 7.01 15.74 -2.15
C ARG A 77 7.82 14.89 -3.13
N LEU A 78 7.66 13.57 -3.11
CA LEU A 78 8.42 12.67 -3.95
C LEU A 78 7.65 12.38 -5.25
N ASP A 79 8.31 12.60 -6.38
CA ASP A 79 7.79 12.26 -7.70
C ASP A 79 8.97 11.78 -8.57
N HIS A 80 9.20 10.47 -8.59
CA HIS A 80 10.32 9.88 -9.30
C HIS A 80 10.03 8.42 -9.67
N GLN A 81 10.43 8.00 -10.88
CA GLN A 81 10.18 6.65 -11.40
C GLN A 81 10.74 5.49 -10.55
N ASN A 82 11.72 5.78 -9.68
CA ASN A 82 12.35 4.78 -8.79
C ASN A 82 11.87 4.88 -7.34
N ILE A 83 10.82 5.66 -7.08
CA ILE A 83 10.22 5.82 -5.76
C ILE A 83 8.75 5.46 -5.90
N VAL A 84 8.26 4.56 -5.04
CA VAL A 84 6.86 4.17 -5.02
C VAL A 84 5.97 5.40 -4.82
N GLN A 85 4.97 5.55 -5.69
CA GLN A 85 4.15 6.75 -5.68
C GLN A 85 3.11 6.72 -4.55
N LEU A 86 2.93 7.84 -3.83
CA LEU A 86 1.73 8.09 -3.02
C LEU A 86 0.56 8.47 -3.94
N LYS A 87 -0.45 7.61 -4.00
CA LYS A 87 -1.67 7.84 -4.78
C LYS A 87 -2.71 8.60 -3.96
N PHE A 88 -2.99 8.09 -2.75
CA PHE A 88 -3.96 8.67 -1.83
C PHE A 88 -3.51 8.51 -0.38
N PHE A 89 -4.13 9.26 0.52
CA PHE A 89 -4.09 8.97 1.94
C PHE A 89 -5.43 9.27 2.60
N PHE A 90 -5.74 8.55 3.68
CA PHE A 90 -6.96 8.79 4.46
C PHE A 90 -6.77 8.36 5.92
N PHE A 91 -7.62 8.91 6.79
CA PHE A 91 -7.65 8.53 8.20
C PHE A 91 -8.81 7.59 8.48
N SER A 92 -8.60 6.63 9.37
CA SER A 92 -9.64 5.69 9.81
C SER A 92 -9.57 5.48 11.32
N SER A 93 -10.70 5.32 11.98
CA SER A 93 -10.74 4.92 13.39
C SER A 93 -10.27 3.47 13.58
N GLY A 94 -9.74 3.16 14.76
CA GLY A 94 -9.36 1.81 15.15
C GLY A 94 -10.54 0.90 15.40
N ASP A 95 -10.35 -0.40 15.18
CA ASP A 95 -11.38 -1.41 15.41
C ASP A 95 -11.65 -1.62 16.91
N LYS A 96 -10.62 -1.43 17.76
CA LYS A 96 -10.70 -1.61 19.22
C LYS A 96 -11.18 -0.37 19.96
N SER A 97 -10.80 0.81 19.47
CA SER A 97 -11.13 2.09 20.07
C SER A 97 -11.32 3.14 19.00
N LYS A 98 -12.42 3.89 19.08
CA LYS A 98 -12.68 5.04 18.20
C LYS A 98 -11.69 6.19 18.44
N GLU A 99 -11.00 6.18 19.59
CA GLU A 99 -9.97 7.16 19.90
C GLU A 99 -8.65 6.89 19.17
N GLU A 100 -8.41 5.64 18.74
CA GLU A 100 -7.27 5.32 17.90
C GLU A 100 -7.55 5.80 16.49
N VAL A 101 -6.63 6.59 15.96
CA VAL A 101 -6.68 7.06 14.58
C VAL A 101 -5.53 6.42 13.84
N TYR A 102 -5.82 5.86 12.67
CA TYR A 102 -4.83 5.30 11.77
C TYR A 102 -4.71 6.18 10.54
N LEU A 103 -3.48 6.42 10.12
CA LEU A 103 -3.15 6.96 8.82
C LEU A 103 -2.97 5.80 7.84
N ASN A 104 -3.68 5.84 6.72
CA ASN A 104 -3.58 4.88 5.65
C ASN A 104 -2.93 5.57 4.45
N LEU A 105 -1.75 5.08 4.04
CA LEU A 105 -1.07 5.53 2.83
C LEU A 105 -1.39 4.55 1.70
N VAL A 106 -2.07 5.02 0.65
CA VAL A 106 -2.34 4.22 -0.56
C VAL A 106 -1.22 4.48 -1.55
N LEU A 107 -0.41 3.46 -1.75
CA LEU A 107 0.82 3.48 -2.52
C LEU A 107 0.68 2.62 -3.78
N GLU A 108 1.51 2.91 -4.78
CA GLU A 108 1.79 1.97 -5.87
C GLU A 108 2.19 0.60 -5.32
N PHE A 109 1.65 -0.47 -5.92
CA PHE A 109 2.03 -1.84 -5.59
C PHE A 109 3.18 -2.33 -6.47
N VAL A 110 4.25 -2.80 -5.83
CA VAL A 110 5.37 -3.48 -6.50
C VAL A 110 5.38 -4.95 -6.05
N PRO A 111 5.30 -5.93 -6.97
CA PRO A 111 5.04 -7.33 -6.62
C PRO A 111 6.23 -8.04 -5.95
N GLU A 112 7.45 -7.58 -6.20
CA GLU A 112 8.69 -8.20 -5.74
C GLU A 112 9.59 -7.21 -5.00
N THR A 113 10.50 -7.77 -4.20
CA THR A 113 11.54 -7.00 -3.52
C THR A 113 12.91 -7.56 -3.86
N VAL A 114 13.94 -6.70 -3.84
CA VAL A 114 15.32 -7.13 -4.03
C VAL A 114 15.69 -8.26 -3.07
N TYR A 115 15.22 -8.20 -1.81
CA TYR A 115 15.41 -9.26 -0.83
C TYR A 115 14.85 -10.61 -1.28
N ARG A 116 13.61 -10.65 -1.79
CA ARG A 116 12.98 -11.90 -2.26
C ARG A 116 13.73 -12.47 -3.46
N VAL A 117 14.10 -11.62 -4.41
CA VAL A 117 14.88 -12.02 -5.59
C VAL A 117 16.25 -12.56 -5.17
N ALA A 118 17.00 -11.83 -4.35
CA ALA A 118 18.31 -12.27 -3.87
C ALA A 118 18.21 -13.61 -3.13
N ARG A 119 17.25 -13.77 -2.22
CA ARG A 119 17.03 -15.01 -1.48
C ARG A 119 16.70 -16.20 -2.38
N HIS A 120 15.95 -15.97 -3.47
CA HIS A 120 15.62 -17.02 -4.45
C HIS A 120 16.89 -17.58 -5.12
N TYR A 121 17.77 -16.70 -5.61
CA TYR A 121 19.03 -17.08 -6.25
C TYR A 121 20.02 -17.72 -5.25
N THR A 122 20.16 -17.16 -4.05
CA THR A 122 21.01 -17.74 -2.99
C THR A 122 20.60 -19.17 -2.64
N LYS A 123 19.29 -19.46 -2.55
CA LYS A 123 18.79 -20.83 -2.29
C LYS A 123 19.14 -21.82 -3.38
N GLN A 124 19.26 -21.35 -4.61
CA GLN A 124 19.66 -22.15 -5.77
C GLN A 124 21.18 -22.20 -5.97
N LYS A 125 21.96 -21.58 -5.07
CA LYS A 125 23.41 -21.44 -5.19
C LYS A 125 23.83 -20.76 -6.50
N GLN A 126 22.99 -19.85 -6.99
CA GLN A 126 23.25 -19.04 -8.19
C GLN A 126 23.45 -17.57 -7.80
N THR A 127 24.16 -16.83 -8.64
CA THR A 127 24.27 -15.37 -8.55
C THR A 127 23.13 -14.70 -9.31
N ILE A 128 22.72 -13.50 -8.88
CA ILE A 128 21.76 -12.70 -9.65
C ILE A 128 22.40 -12.33 -10.99
N PRO A 129 21.76 -12.63 -12.13
CA PRO A 129 22.27 -12.24 -13.45
C PRO A 129 22.47 -10.73 -13.58
N LEU A 130 23.60 -10.30 -14.13
CA LEU A 130 23.92 -8.88 -14.35
C LEU A 130 22.90 -8.17 -15.25
N LEU A 131 22.23 -8.90 -16.14
CA LEU A 131 21.17 -8.35 -17.00
C LEU A 131 20.01 -7.72 -16.20
N TYR A 132 19.75 -8.20 -14.97
CA TYR A 132 18.70 -7.67 -14.09
C TYR A 132 19.18 -6.51 -13.20
N VAL A 133 20.49 -6.23 -13.21
CA VAL A 133 21.08 -5.15 -12.42
C VAL A 133 21.16 -3.90 -13.30
N LYS A 134 20.31 -2.92 -13.01
CA LYS A 134 20.47 -1.57 -13.55
C LYS A 134 21.31 -0.74 -12.59
N VAL A 135 22.37 -0.12 -13.11
CA VAL A 135 23.25 0.83 -12.41
C VAL A 135 22.79 2.23 -12.72
#